data_AF-A0A941N6G0-F1
#
_entry.id   AF-A0A941N6G0-F1
#
_cell.length_a   1.000
_cell.length_b   1.000
_cell.length_c   1.000
_cell.angle_alpha   90.00
_cell.angle_beta   90.00
_cell.angle_gamma   90.00
#
_symmetry.space_group_name_H-M   'P 1'
#
loop_
_entity.id
_entity.type
_entity.pdbx_description
1 polymer ?
#
loop_
_entity_poly.entity_id
_entity_poly.type
_entity_poly.pdbx_seq_one_letter_code
_entity_poly.pdbx_strand_id
1 'polypeptide(L)'
;MSQTTAQQFQRKFGEYQHQARREPVEITRHGRRELVLMSAERYDWLLAASRRSHAVEDLPETIVEAVRKSKMDKRHTSLNKLLK
;
A
#
# COMPACT_ATOMS: atom_id res chain seq x y z
N MET A 1 -1.08 -15.32 7.76
CA MET A 1 -0.81 -15.25 6.31
C MET A 1 -0.09 -16.52 5.91
N SER A 2 -0.82 -17.39 5.23
CA SER A 2 -0.31 -18.67 4.75
C SER A 2 0.42 -18.49 3.42
N GLN A 3 1.41 -19.34 3.12
CA GLN A 3 2.22 -19.27 1.90
C GLN A 3 2.10 -20.56 1.11
N THR A 4 2.04 -20.44 -0.22
CA THR A 4 2.03 -21.58 -1.15
C THR A 4 2.87 -21.28 -2.39
N THR A 5 3.13 -22.29 -3.21
CA THR A 5 3.78 -22.12 -4.52
C THR A 5 2.74 -21.96 -5.62
N ALA A 6 3.10 -21.32 -6.72
CA ALA A 6 2.22 -21.18 -7.89
C ALA A 6 1.71 -22.54 -8.40
N GLN A 7 2.55 -23.58 -8.35
CA GLN A 7 2.17 -24.94 -8.74
C GLN A 7 1.12 -25.54 -7.80
N GLN A 8 1.31 -25.40 -6.48
CA GLN A 8 0.34 -25.90 -5.49
C GLN A 8 -0.97 -25.12 -5.57
N PHE A 9 -0.89 -23.80 -5.75
CA PHE A 9 -2.04 -22.93 -5.96
C PHE A 9 -2.92 -23.38 -7.13
N GLN A 10 -2.31 -23.63 -8.29
CA GLN A 10 -3.03 -24.12 -9.49
C GLN A 10 -3.72 -25.47 -9.25
N ARG A 11 -3.05 -26.39 -8.55
CA ARG A 11 -3.59 -27.74 -8.28
C ARG A 11 -4.76 -27.75 -7.30
N LYS A 12 -4.78 -26.81 -6.36
CA LYS A 12 -5.74 -26.78 -5.23
C LYS A 12 -6.47 -25.44 -5.14
N PHE A 13 -6.86 -24.89 -6.29
CA PHE A 13 -7.41 -23.54 -6.35
C PHE A 13 -8.60 -23.32 -5.41
N GLY A 14 -9.56 -24.27 -5.36
CA GLY A 14 -10.74 -24.15 -4.50
C GLY A 14 -10.41 -24.05 -3.00
N GLU A 15 -9.42 -24.84 -2.52
CA GLU A 15 -8.95 -24.81 -1.13
C GLU A 15 -8.39 -23.43 -0.78
N TYR A 16 -7.49 -22.92 -1.63
CA TYR A 16 -6.89 -21.60 -1.42
C TYR A 16 -7.89 -20.46 -1.62
N GLN A 17 -8.91 -20.61 -2.46
CA GLN A 17 -10.00 -19.65 -2.58
C GLN A 17 -10.81 -19.56 -1.27
N HIS A 18 -11.15 -20.69 -0.66
CA HIS A 18 -11.82 -20.71 0.64
C HIS A 18 -10.95 -20.11 1.74
N GLN A 19 -9.65 -20.42 1.73
CA GLN A 19 -8.70 -19.85 2.67
C GLN A 19 -8.56 -18.33 2.52
N ALA A 20 -8.45 -17.84 1.28
CA ALA A 20 -8.31 -16.42 0.94
C ALA A 20 -9.49 -15.54 1.39
N ARG A 21 -10.68 -16.13 1.58
CA ARG A 21 -11.84 -15.45 2.17
C ARG A 21 -11.66 -15.17 3.66
N ARG A 22 -10.86 -15.97 4.37
CA ARG A 22 -10.57 -15.80 5.80
C ARG A 22 -9.31 -14.95 5.99
N GLU A 23 -8.20 -15.35 5.37
CA GLU A 23 -6.92 -14.65 5.46
C GLU A 23 -6.18 -14.63 4.11
N PRO A 24 -5.35 -13.61 3.82
CA PRO A 24 -4.60 -13.56 2.57
C PRO A 24 -3.59 -14.70 2.47
N VAL A 25 -3.43 -15.23 1.27
CA VAL A 25 -2.48 -16.30 0.94
C VAL A 25 -1.41 -15.78 0.01
N GLU A 26 -0.15 -15.95 0.37
CA GLU A 26 0.98 -15.59 -0.49
C GLU A 26 1.29 -16.70 -1.48
N ILE A 27 1.49 -16.31 -2.73
CA ILE A 27 1.84 -17.22 -3.81
C ILE A 27 3.26 -16.90 -4.25
N THR A 28 4.11 -17.92 -4.17
CA THR A 28 5.52 -17.84 -4.56
C THR A 28 5.81 -18.56 -5.86
N ARG A 29 6.80 -18.07 -6.60
CA ARG A 29 7.39 -18.75 -7.75
C ARG A 29 8.90 -18.66 -7.65
N HIS A 30 9.59 -19.79 -7.83
CA HIS A 30 11.05 -19.89 -7.67
C HIS A 30 11.57 -19.28 -6.34
N GLY A 31 10.83 -19.47 -5.24
CA GLY A 31 11.20 -18.95 -3.92
C GLY A 31 10.94 -17.46 -3.71
N ARG A 32 10.45 -16.72 -4.71
CA ARG A 32 10.07 -15.30 -4.59
C ARG A 32 8.57 -15.15 -4.45
N ARG A 33 8.16 -14.27 -3.55
CA ARG A 33 6.77 -13.81 -3.42
C ARG A 33 6.40 -13.01 -4.67
N GLU A 34 5.44 -13.52 -5.45
CA GLU A 34 4.99 -12.85 -6.68
C GLU A 34 3.58 -12.27 -6.53
N LEU A 35 2.67 -13.00 -5.87
CA LEU A 35 1.26 -12.63 -5.79
C LEU A 35 0.70 -12.88 -4.38
N VAL A 36 -0.42 -12.24 -4.09
CA VAL A 36 -1.23 -12.50 -2.89
C VAL A 36 -2.67 -12.68 -3.34
N LEU A 37 -3.29 -13.80 -2.95
CA LEU A 37 -4.73 -13.99 -3.09
C LEU A 37 -5.44 -13.52 -1.82
N MET A 38 -6.50 -12.74 -1.97
CA MET A 38 -7.36 -12.26 -0.88
C MET A 38 -8.80 -12.06 -1.36
N SER A 39 -9.73 -11.84 -0.45
CA SER A 39 -11.09 -11.43 -0.81
C SER A 39 -11.10 -10.06 -1.50
N ALA A 40 -12.03 -9.88 -2.44
CA ALA A 40 -12.25 -8.60 -3.10
C ALA A 40 -12.55 -7.48 -2.10
N GLU A 41 -13.41 -7.75 -1.11
CA GLU A 41 -13.73 -6.81 -0.02
C GLU A 41 -12.48 -6.31 0.72
N ARG A 42 -11.54 -7.22 1.03
CA ARG A 42 -10.29 -6.83 1.71
C ARG A 42 -9.39 -6.01 0.80
N TYR A 43 -9.35 -6.32 -0.50
CA TYR A 43 -8.63 -5.52 -1.49
C TYR A 43 -9.23 -4.10 -1.60
N ASP A 44 -10.55 -3.99 -1.68
CA ASP A 44 -11.26 -2.71 -1.76
C ASP A 44 -11.04 -1.88 -0.49
N TRP A 45 -11.08 -2.52 0.69
CA TRP A 45 -10.75 -1.86 1.96
C TRP A 45 -9.30 -1.35 1.96
N LEU A 46 -8.33 -2.10 1.43
CA LEU A 46 -6.93 -1.69 1.30
C LEU A 46 -6.78 -0.50 0.35
N LEU A 47 -7.48 -0.51 -0.79
CA LEU A 47 -7.51 0.63 -1.70
C LEU A 47 -8.11 1.87 -1.04
N ALA A 48 -9.20 1.71 -0.29
CA ALA A 48 -9.82 2.82 0.44
C ALA A 48 -8.92 3.34 1.58
N ALA A 49 -8.26 2.43 2.32
CA ALA A 49 -7.36 2.77 3.40
C ALA A 49 -6.07 3.45 2.90
N SER A 50 -5.51 2.99 1.78
CA SER A 50 -4.36 3.64 1.15
C SER A 50 -4.67 5.06 0.64
N ARG A 51 -5.94 5.34 0.34
CA ARG A 51 -6.44 6.67 -0.02
C ARG A 51 -6.75 7.56 1.19
N ARG A 52 -6.60 7.08 2.43
CA ARG A 52 -6.48 7.97 3.59
C ARG A 52 -5.11 8.63 3.60
N SER A 53 -4.89 9.49 2.60
CA SER A 53 -4.24 10.77 2.86
C SER A 53 -4.92 11.34 4.10
N HIS A 54 -4.17 11.54 5.18
CA HIS A 54 -4.70 12.19 6.36
C HIS A 54 -5.49 13.44 5.93
N ALA A 55 -6.74 13.57 6.38
CA ALA A 55 -7.39 14.87 6.33
C ALA A 55 -6.46 15.87 7.03
N VAL A 56 -6.39 17.12 6.58
CA VAL A 56 -5.46 18.13 7.16
C VAL A 56 -5.59 18.19 8.69
N GLU A 57 -6.81 17.99 9.17
CA GLU A 57 -7.22 17.92 10.57
C GLU A 57 -6.81 16.66 11.34
N ASP A 58 -6.51 15.55 10.66
CA ASP A 58 -6.05 14.28 11.24
C ASP A 58 -4.54 14.05 11.05
N LEU A 59 -3.79 15.05 10.59
CA LEU A 59 -2.34 14.94 10.44
C LEU A 59 -1.67 14.88 11.81
N PRO A 60 -0.75 13.92 12.04
CA PRO A 60 0.07 13.93 13.23
C PRO A 60 0.88 15.23 13.33
N GLU A 61 0.92 15.83 14.52
CA GLU A 61 1.65 17.09 14.79
C GLU A 61 3.11 17.04 14.30
N THR A 62 3.74 15.86 14.38
CA THR A 62 5.11 15.64 13.90
C THR A 62 5.26 15.86 12.39
N ILE A 63 4.25 15.50 11.60
CA ILE A 63 4.25 15.71 10.15
C ILE A 63 3.96 17.17 9.83
N VAL A 64 3.04 17.81 10.56
CA VAL A 64 2.76 19.25 10.44
C VAL A 64 4.02 20.07 10.66
N GLU A 65 4.76 19.77 11.72
CA GLU A 65 6.03 20.44 12.04
C GLU A 65 7.13 20.18 10.99
N ALA A 66 7.18 18.97 10.42
CA ALA A 66 8.12 18.65 9.34
C ALA A 66 7.83 19.47 8.07
N VAL A 67 6.56 19.60 7.68
CA VAL A 67 6.15 20.43 6.54
C VAL A 67 6.45 21.91 6.81
N ARG A 68 6.18 22.39 8.03
CA ARG A 68 6.43 23.78 8.43
C ARG A 68 7.91 24.17 8.37
N LYS A 69 8.80 23.23 8.72
CA LYS A 69 10.27 23.44 8.67
C LYS A 69 10.86 23.17 7.29
N SER A 70 10.11 22.56 6.39
CA SER A 70 10.59 22.28 5.04
C SER A 70 10.89 23.59 4.30
N LYS A 71 11.99 23.61 3.55
CA LYS A 71 12.38 24.72 2.69
C LYS A 71 12.61 24.20 1.29
N MET A 72 12.15 24.94 0.29
CA MET A 72 12.50 24.70 -1.11
C MET A 72 14.02 24.68 -1.28
N ASP A 73 14.50 23.77 -2.12
CA ASP A 73 15.91 23.72 -2.49
C ASP A 73 16.36 25.05 -3.09
N LYS A 74 17.57 25.50 -2.73
CA LYS A 74 18.14 26.79 -3.17
C LYS A 74 18.15 26.94 -4.70
N ARG A 75 18.22 25.85 -5.46
CA ARG A 75 18.15 25.85 -6.93
C ARG A 75 16.86 26.48 -7.48
N HIS A 76 15.80 26.53 -6.68
CA HIS A 76 14.50 27.09 -7.06
C HIS A 76 14.25 28.52 -6.57
N THR A 77 15.26 29.20 -6.02
CA THR A 77 15.13 30.58 -5.50
C THR A 77 14.57 31.55 -6.56
N SER A 78 14.83 31.30 -7.85
CA SER A 78 14.31 32.11 -8.96
C SER A 78 12.77 32.14 -9.03
N LEU A 79 12.07 31.11 -8.53
CA LEU A 79 10.61 31.03 -8.55
C LEU A 79 9.95 32.05 -7.60
N ASN A 80 10.65 32.53 -6.58
CA ASN A 80 10.13 33.56 -5.67
C ASN A 80 9.76 34.86 -6.43
N LYS A 81 10.37 35.11 -7.59
CA LYS A 81 10.05 36.25 -8.45
C LYS A 81 8.64 36.19 -9.06
N LEU A 82 7.99 35.03 -9.02
CA LEU A 82 6.66 34.79 -9.58
C LEU A 82 5.52 35.07 -8.57
N LEU A 83 5.81 35.24 -7.28
CA LEU A 83 4.82 35.45 -6.22
C LEU A 83 4.41 36.93 -6.05
N LYS A 84 4.32 37.70 -7.14
CA LYS A 84 3.88 39.11 -7.07
C LYS A 84 2.41 39.23 -6.66
#